data_AF-A0A7J2ISF2-F1
#
_entry.id   AF-A0A7J2ISF2-F1
#
_cell.length_a   1.000
_cell.length_b   1.000
_cell.length_c   1.000
_cell.angle_alpha   90.00
_cell.angle_beta   90.00
_cell.angle_gamma   90.00
#
_symmetry.space_group_name_H-M   'P 1'
#
loop_
_entity.id
_entity.type
_entity.pdbx_description
1 polymer ?
#
loop_
_entity_poly.entity_id
_entity_poly.type
_entity_poly.pdbx_seq_one_letter_code
_entity_poly.pdbx_strand_id
1 'polypeptide(L)'
;NIDVFERRGIKVICSDFDVVDVVNNKFKLYNKLKELKLPYPAFYKIERFSEVNNIIEKIGYPFVIKSFTGTGGKGLYIIDKDPNSLRKDDMKFFERYDDFISNIERYVKLENTMICEYLSGDEYSIDTLSKDGKFYYGVVRKRYASEGGMALEAEVIKDDNLLELAQRVVKYLRLSYINNIQIKRDKKGIPKIMEINPRIPGTLILSIKAGADFIVDAIKLAYNDKVEIPKKIRYGLKIIRYWTGVFVSEEDEASIIDLRKQT
;
A
#
# COMPACT_ATOMS: atom_id res chain seq x y z
N ASN A 1 -4.46 4.45 22.64
CA ASN A 1 -3.42 4.77 23.66
C ASN A 1 -2.71 6.10 23.44
N ILE A 2 -3.05 6.93 22.44
CA ILE A 2 -2.36 8.21 22.18
C ILE A 2 -2.35 9.08 23.45
N ASP A 3 -3.49 9.22 24.13
CA ASP A 3 -3.61 9.99 25.38
C ASP A 3 -2.64 9.54 26.49
N VAL A 4 -2.31 8.25 26.54
CA VAL A 4 -1.41 7.68 27.56
C VAL A 4 0.03 8.13 27.33
N PHE A 5 0.44 8.28 26.07
CA PHE A 5 1.73 8.82 25.66
C PHE A 5 1.76 10.34 25.83
N GLU A 6 0.71 11.03 25.40
CA GLU A 6 0.64 12.49 25.47
C GLU A 6 0.66 13.01 26.91
N ARG A 7 -0.01 12.34 27.85
CA ARG A 7 0.06 12.66 29.29
C ARG A 7 1.48 12.52 29.88
N ARG A 8 2.39 11.84 29.19
CA ARG A 8 3.81 11.71 29.56
C ARG A 8 4.72 12.65 28.76
N GLY A 9 4.15 13.59 27.99
CA GLY A 9 4.91 14.46 27.10
C GLY A 9 5.48 13.77 25.86
N ILE A 10 5.04 12.53 25.57
CA ILE A 10 5.51 11.76 24.41
C ILE A 10 4.59 12.05 23.23
N LYS A 11 5.15 12.61 22.16
CA LYS A 11 4.43 12.83 20.90
C LYS A 11 4.33 11.54 20.11
N VAL A 12 3.13 11.23 19.63
CA VAL A 12 2.86 10.07 18.77
C VAL A 12 2.72 10.54 17.34
N ILE A 13 3.56 10.01 16.45
CA ILE A 13 3.59 10.37 15.03
C ILE A 13 2.81 9.30 14.24
N CYS A 14 1.48 9.37 14.31
CA CYS A 14 0.59 8.53 13.50
C CYS A 14 -0.75 9.23 13.27
N SER A 15 -1.56 8.67 12.36
CA SER A 15 -2.97 9.09 12.24
C SER A 15 -3.79 8.61 13.44
N ASP A 16 -4.94 9.27 13.66
CA ASP A 16 -5.91 8.86 14.68
C ASP A 16 -6.40 7.43 14.45
N PHE A 17 -6.81 6.77 15.54
CA PHE A 17 -7.22 5.36 15.50
C PHE A 17 -8.32 5.09 14.47
N ASP A 18 -9.36 5.94 14.41
CA ASP A 18 -10.48 5.76 13.49
C ASP A 18 -10.03 5.83 12.02
N VAL A 19 -9.07 6.72 11.73
CA VAL A 19 -8.47 6.81 10.39
C VAL A 19 -7.69 5.53 10.08
N VAL A 20 -6.86 5.08 11.02
CA VAL A 20 -6.03 3.87 10.88
C VAL A 20 -6.89 2.62 10.68
N ASP A 21 -7.97 2.47 11.44
CA ASP A 21 -8.92 1.35 11.34
C ASP A 21 -9.59 1.30 9.96
N VAL A 22 -9.97 2.46 9.40
CA VAL A 22 -10.53 2.55 8.05
C VAL A 22 -9.50 2.17 6.99
N VAL A 23 -8.30 2.75 7.03
CA VAL A 23 -7.32 2.57 5.93
C VAL A 23 -6.61 1.22 5.94
N ASN A 24 -6.43 0.60 7.10
CA ASN A 24 -5.82 -0.73 7.20
C ASN A 24 -6.77 -1.87 6.79
N ASN A 25 -8.07 -1.60 6.71
CA ASN A 25 -9.06 -2.55 6.22
C ASN A 25 -9.49 -2.15 4.80
N LYS A 26 -9.08 -2.93 3.79
CA LYS A 26 -9.33 -2.63 2.37
C LYS A 26 -10.82 -2.53 2.05
N PHE A 27 -11.69 -3.29 2.73
CA PHE A 27 -13.13 -3.20 2.51
C PHE A 27 -13.71 -1.90 3.08
N LYS A 28 -13.33 -1.51 4.30
CA LYS A 28 -13.69 -0.20 4.88
C LYS A 28 -13.16 0.94 4.01
N LEU A 29 -11.90 0.86 3.60
CA LEU A 29 -11.26 1.82 2.71
C LEU A 29 -12.05 1.98 1.40
N TYR A 30 -12.37 0.89 0.70
CA TYR A 30 -13.05 0.99 -0.60
C TYR A 30 -14.47 1.54 -0.49
N ASN A 31 -15.21 1.17 0.56
CA ASN A 31 -16.50 1.80 0.86
C ASN A 31 -16.32 3.30 1.11
N LYS A 32 -15.29 3.70 1.86
CA LYS A 32 -15.01 5.11 2.12
C LYS A 32 -14.62 5.89 0.86
N LEU A 33 -13.78 5.32 0.01
CA LEU A 33 -13.41 5.91 -1.28
C LEU A 33 -14.63 6.07 -2.20
N LYS A 34 -15.55 5.10 -2.19
CA LYS A 34 -16.81 5.15 -2.93
C LYS A 34 -17.70 6.30 -2.47
N GLU A 35 -17.90 6.46 -1.16
CA GLU A 35 -18.63 7.61 -0.58
C GLU A 35 -18.00 8.95 -1.01
N LEU A 36 -16.68 9.03 -0.98
CA LEU A 36 -15.90 10.23 -1.29
C LEU A 36 -15.74 10.49 -2.79
N LYS A 37 -16.30 9.63 -3.66
CA LYS A 37 -16.14 9.70 -5.12
C LYS A 37 -14.67 9.76 -5.55
N LEU A 38 -13.81 9.04 -4.83
CA LEU A 38 -12.41 8.80 -5.17
C LEU A 38 -12.31 7.50 -5.97
N PRO A 39 -11.28 7.31 -6.81
CA PRO A 39 -11.16 6.10 -7.61
C PRO A 39 -10.74 4.89 -6.77
N TYR A 40 -11.51 3.82 -6.87
CA TYR A 40 -11.28 2.53 -6.20
C TYR A 40 -11.45 1.37 -7.21
N PRO A 41 -10.88 0.18 -6.93
CA PRO A 41 -11.13 -1.01 -7.70
C PRO A 41 -12.56 -1.49 -7.46
N ALA A 42 -13.32 -1.84 -8.50
CA ALA A 42 -14.62 -2.50 -8.33
C ALA A 42 -14.47 -3.71 -7.39
N PHE A 43 -15.37 -3.83 -6.41
CA PHE A 43 -15.25 -4.80 -5.34
C PHE A 43 -16.61 -5.28 -4.84
N TYR A 44 -16.67 -6.54 -4.41
CA TYR A 44 -17.83 -7.14 -3.78
C TYR A 44 -17.39 -8.04 -2.63
N LYS A 45 -18.05 -7.91 -1.48
CA LYS A 45 -17.92 -8.85 -0.38
C LYS A 45 -18.65 -10.15 -0.74
N ILE A 46 -18.10 -11.27 -0.31
CA ILE A 46 -18.73 -12.58 -0.43
C ILE A 46 -19.44 -12.85 0.90
N GLU A 47 -20.76 -12.71 0.93
CA GLU A 47 -21.62 -13.09 2.05
C GLU A 47 -21.98 -14.58 1.98
N ARG A 48 -22.09 -15.16 0.78
CA ARG A 48 -22.42 -16.58 0.56
C ARG A 48 -21.70 -17.15 -0.66
N PHE A 49 -21.23 -18.40 -0.58
CA PHE A 49 -20.57 -19.06 -1.72
C PHE A 49 -21.44 -19.14 -2.97
N SER A 50 -22.77 -19.26 -2.83
CA SER A 50 -23.71 -19.36 -3.95
C SER A 50 -23.74 -18.12 -4.86
N GLU A 51 -23.25 -16.96 -4.39
CA GLU A 51 -23.30 -15.71 -5.17
C GLU A 51 -22.01 -15.42 -5.94
N VAL A 52 -20.97 -16.23 -5.74
CA VAL A 52 -19.63 -15.99 -6.27
C VAL A 52 -19.64 -15.91 -7.80
N ASN A 53 -20.35 -16.82 -8.47
CA ASN A 53 -20.47 -16.78 -9.94
C ASN A 53 -21.13 -15.48 -10.42
N ASN A 54 -22.18 -15.02 -9.75
CA ASN A 54 -22.85 -13.76 -10.10
C ASN A 54 -21.94 -12.54 -9.88
N ILE A 55 -21.07 -12.57 -8.87
CA ILE A 55 -20.06 -11.52 -8.65
C ILE A 55 -19.02 -11.54 -9.77
N ILE A 56 -18.54 -12.74 -10.15
CA ILE A 56 -17.54 -12.93 -11.21
C ILE A 56 -18.08 -12.44 -12.54
N GLU A 57 -19.35 -12.71 -12.88
CA GLU A 57 -19.99 -12.19 -14.10
C GLU A 57 -20.00 -10.65 -14.14
N LYS A 58 -20.16 -9.99 -12.99
CA LYS A 58 -20.14 -8.51 -12.90
C LYS A 58 -18.74 -7.92 -13.00
N ILE A 59 -17.73 -8.59 -12.42
CA ILE A 59 -16.34 -8.09 -12.44
C ILE A 59 -15.65 -8.42 -13.77
N GLY A 60 -15.86 -9.64 -14.28
CA GLY A 60 -15.13 -10.20 -15.41
C GLY A 60 -13.80 -10.84 -15.02
N TYR A 61 -13.12 -11.38 -16.03
CA TYR A 61 -11.80 -12.00 -15.89
C TYR A 61 -10.69 -11.07 -16.40
N PRO A 62 -9.47 -11.21 -15.87
CA PRO A 62 -9.16 -11.85 -14.58
C PRO A 62 -9.77 -11.08 -13.40
N PHE A 63 -9.92 -11.73 -12.25
CA PHE A 63 -10.35 -11.10 -11.00
C PHE A 63 -9.42 -11.42 -9.84
N VAL A 64 -9.51 -10.63 -8.77
CA VAL A 64 -8.65 -10.76 -7.59
C VAL A 64 -9.48 -11.19 -6.39
N ILE A 65 -9.09 -12.28 -5.75
CA ILE A 65 -9.54 -12.62 -4.39
C ILE A 65 -8.54 -12.02 -3.42
N LYS A 66 -9.02 -11.25 -2.44
CA LYS A 66 -8.14 -10.74 -1.38
C LYS A 66 -8.84 -10.58 -0.04
N SER A 67 -8.02 -10.66 1.01
CA SER A 67 -8.47 -10.42 2.38
C SER A 67 -8.72 -8.93 2.66
N PHE A 68 -9.64 -8.60 3.57
CA PHE A 68 -9.90 -7.20 3.96
C PHE A 68 -8.67 -6.62 4.67
N THR A 69 -8.11 -7.40 5.59
CA THR A 69 -6.90 -7.08 6.36
C THR A 69 -5.73 -7.94 5.88
N GLY A 70 -4.52 -7.60 6.33
CA GLY A 70 -3.30 -8.34 6.01
C GLY A 70 -2.33 -7.57 5.13
N THR A 71 -1.08 -8.01 5.15
CA THR A 71 0.07 -7.39 4.49
C THR A 71 0.82 -8.41 3.62
N GLY A 72 1.63 -7.89 2.68
CA GLY A 72 2.59 -8.69 1.94
C GLY A 72 2.01 -9.72 0.95
N GLY A 73 0.78 -9.50 0.47
CA GLY A 73 0.15 -10.38 -0.52
C GLY A 73 -0.37 -11.71 0.04
N LYS A 74 -0.33 -11.91 1.37
CA LYS A 74 -0.96 -13.09 1.99
C LYS A 74 -2.48 -13.05 1.76
N GLY A 75 -3.02 -14.16 1.28
CA GLY A 75 -4.44 -14.27 0.94
C GLY A 75 -4.86 -13.41 -0.26
N LEU A 76 -3.92 -13.12 -1.17
CA LEU A 76 -4.18 -12.52 -2.48
C LEU A 76 -4.02 -13.60 -3.56
N TYR A 77 -5.04 -13.76 -4.39
CA TYR A 77 -5.05 -14.67 -5.53
C TYR A 77 -5.61 -13.93 -6.74
N ILE A 78 -5.06 -14.21 -7.92
CA ILE A 78 -5.53 -13.68 -9.19
C ILE A 78 -6.07 -14.87 -9.97
N ILE A 79 -7.38 -14.87 -10.17
CA ILE A 79 -8.09 -15.99 -10.78
C ILE A 79 -8.33 -15.68 -12.25
N ASP A 80 -7.88 -16.59 -13.12
CA ASP A 80 -8.22 -16.56 -14.54
C ASP A 80 -8.34 -17.98 -15.12
N LYS A 81 -8.87 -18.05 -16.35
CA LYS A 81 -8.91 -19.26 -17.16
C LYS A 81 -7.61 -19.48 -17.92
N ASP A 82 -6.96 -18.41 -18.38
CA ASP A 82 -5.69 -18.46 -19.12
C ASP A 82 -4.55 -17.87 -18.28
N PRO A 83 -3.51 -18.63 -17.92
CA PRO A 83 -2.36 -18.09 -17.21
C PRO A 83 -1.60 -17.02 -17.99
N ASN A 84 -1.67 -17.00 -19.33
CA ASN A 84 -0.92 -16.04 -20.14
C ASN A 84 -1.54 -14.64 -20.19
N SER A 85 -2.70 -14.44 -19.55
CA SER A 85 -3.40 -13.15 -19.51
C SER A 85 -2.79 -12.16 -18.50
N LEU A 86 -1.93 -12.63 -17.59
CA LEU A 86 -1.42 -11.84 -16.48
C LEU A 86 -0.05 -11.21 -16.76
N ARG A 87 0.28 -10.16 -16.00
CA ARG A 87 1.64 -9.62 -15.99
C ARG A 87 2.57 -10.63 -15.33
N LYS A 88 3.84 -10.65 -15.76
CA LYS A 88 4.87 -11.55 -15.22
C LYS A 88 4.96 -11.50 -13.68
N ASP A 89 4.92 -10.31 -13.09
CA ASP A 89 5.02 -10.15 -11.63
C ASP A 89 3.77 -10.60 -10.86
N ASP A 90 2.63 -10.65 -11.55
CA ASP A 90 1.33 -11.05 -11.02
C ASP A 90 1.15 -12.58 -11.08
N MET A 91 1.91 -13.30 -11.93
CA MET A 91 1.85 -14.75 -12.11
C MET A 91 2.04 -15.57 -10.84
N LYS A 92 2.80 -15.07 -9.86
CA LYS A 92 3.00 -15.78 -8.59
C LYS A 92 1.74 -15.87 -7.73
N PHE A 93 0.72 -15.08 -8.04
CA PHE A 93 -0.58 -15.11 -7.38
C PHE A 93 -1.64 -15.81 -8.24
N PHE A 94 -1.26 -16.33 -9.42
CA PHE A 94 -2.18 -16.96 -10.34
C PHE A 94 -2.75 -18.24 -9.74
N GLU A 95 -4.06 -18.40 -9.88
CA GLU A 95 -4.77 -19.64 -9.63
C GLU A 95 -5.76 -19.86 -10.78
N ARG A 96 -5.86 -21.11 -11.27
CA ARG A 96 -6.78 -21.43 -12.35
C ARG A 96 -8.21 -21.41 -11.84
N TYR A 97 -9.13 -20.84 -12.63
CA TYR A 97 -10.54 -20.72 -12.28
C TYR A 97 -11.18 -22.06 -11.84
N ASP A 98 -10.91 -23.15 -12.57
CA ASP A 98 -11.49 -24.46 -12.26
C ASP A 98 -11.03 -24.98 -10.88
N ASP A 99 -9.78 -24.69 -10.51
CA ASP A 99 -9.23 -25.06 -9.20
C ASP A 99 -9.84 -24.19 -8.09
N PHE A 100 -10.03 -22.90 -8.36
CA PHE A 100 -10.68 -21.95 -7.45
C PHE A 100 -12.13 -22.33 -7.15
N ILE A 101 -12.95 -22.61 -8.17
CA ILE A 101 -14.36 -22.96 -7.97
C ILE A 101 -14.50 -24.31 -7.27
N SER A 102 -13.68 -25.30 -7.65
CA SER A 102 -13.75 -26.63 -7.04
C SER A 102 -13.31 -26.63 -5.56
N ASN A 103 -12.53 -25.64 -5.14
CA ASN A 103 -11.94 -25.57 -3.79
C ASN A 103 -12.17 -24.22 -3.11
N ILE A 104 -13.34 -23.60 -3.31
CA ILE A 104 -13.57 -22.19 -2.93
C ILE A 104 -13.28 -21.86 -1.45
N GLU A 105 -13.52 -22.79 -0.54
CA GLU A 105 -13.30 -22.62 0.91
C GLU A 105 -11.82 -22.47 1.30
N ARG A 106 -10.91 -22.88 0.42
CA ARG A 106 -9.45 -22.65 0.55
C ARG A 106 -9.11 -21.18 0.36
N TYR A 107 -9.81 -20.51 -0.55
CA TYR A 107 -9.50 -19.14 -1.00
C TYR A 107 -10.35 -18.09 -0.28
N VAL A 108 -11.56 -18.47 0.14
CA VAL A 108 -12.56 -17.53 0.65
C VAL A 108 -12.89 -17.83 2.10
N LYS A 109 -12.72 -16.78 2.94
CA LYS A 109 -13.26 -16.70 4.30
C LYS A 109 -14.32 -15.61 4.30
N LEU A 110 -15.60 -15.97 4.49
CA LEU A 110 -16.74 -15.07 4.28
C LEU A 110 -16.65 -13.78 5.12
N GLU A 111 -16.05 -13.87 6.31
CA GLU A 111 -15.85 -12.76 7.22
C GLU A 111 -14.73 -11.79 6.83
N ASN A 112 -13.81 -12.21 5.95
CA ASN A 112 -12.59 -11.45 5.67
C ASN A 112 -12.17 -11.44 4.19
N THR A 113 -13.02 -11.86 3.23
CA THR A 113 -12.64 -11.95 1.81
C THR A 113 -13.59 -11.17 0.89
N MET A 114 -13.01 -10.55 -0.14
CA MET A 114 -13.74 -9.91 -1.24
C MET A 114 -13.18 -10.33 -2.60
N ILE A 115 -14.02 -10.19 -3.62
CA ILE A 115 -13.64 -10.24 -5.04
C ILE A 115 -13.47 -8.80 -5.54
N CYS A 116 -12.38 -8.54 -6.26
CA CYS A 116 -12.09 -7.24 -6.86
C CYS A 116 -11.71 -7.35 -8.34
N GLU A 117 -11.88 -6.25 -9.07
CA GLU A 117 -11.32 -6.15 -10.42
C GLU A 117 -9.79 -6.30 -10.39
N TYR A 118 -9.26 -6.96 -11.42
CA TYR A 118 -7.84 -6.98 -11.67
C TYR A 118 -7.41 -5.69 -12.39
N LEU A 119 -6.31 -5.11 -11.90
CA LEU A 119 -5.73 -3.90 -12.46
C LEU A 119 -4.46 -4.29 -13.21
N SER A 120 -4.49 -4.19 -14.54
CA SER A 120 -3.41 -4.63 -15.42
C SER A 120 -2.35 -3.57 -15.72
N GLY A 121 -2.54 -2.35 -15.25
CA GLY A 121 -1.64 -1.23 -15.53
C GLY A 121 -0.46 -1.14 -14.56
N ASP A 122 0.27 -0.04 -14.72
CA ASP A 122 1.42 0.32 -13.88
C ASP A 122 1.03 0.50 -12.41
N GLU A 123 1.94 0.11 -11.52
CA GLU A 123 1.82 0.26 -10.07
C GLU A 123 2.66 1.45 -9.58
N TYR A 124 2.11 2.18 -8.62
CA TYR A 124 2.70 3.37 -8.03
C TYR A 124 2.54 3.37 -6.52
N SER A 125 3.46 4.05 -5.85
CA SER A 125 3.32 4.40 -4.45
C SER A 125 3.58 5.89 -4.27
N ILE A 126 2.78 6.55 -3.45
CA ILE A 126 2.94 7.97 -3.13
C ILE A 126 3.18 8.07 -1.64
N ASP A 127 4.36 8.55 -1.28
CA ASP A 127 4.66 8.89 0.11
C ASP A 127 4.16 10.31 0.36
N THR A 128 3.43 10.53 1.45
CA THR A 128 2.90 11.86 1.80
C THR A 128 3.28 12.24 3.22
N LEU A 129 3.52 13.53 3.43
CA LEU A 129 3.59 14.14 4.75
C LEU A 129 2.37 15.05 4.92
N SER A 130 1.63 14.82 6.00
CA SER A 130 0.36 15.49 6.27
C SER A 130 0.13 15.70 7.77
N LYS A 131 -0.86 16.52 8.14
CA LYS A 131 -1.38 16.59 9.51
C LYS A 131 -2.84 17.02 9.46
N ASP A 132 -3.73 16.23 10.05
CA ASP A 132 -5.16 16.48 10.16
C ASP A 132 -5.84 16.77 8.80
N GLY A 133 -5.39 16.08 7.75
CA GLY A 133 -5.84 16.28 6.37
C GLY A 133 -5.21 17.47 5.64
N LYS A 134 -4.32 18.23 6.28
CA LYS A 134 -3.47 19.21 5.59
C LYS A 134 -2.29 18.48 4.94
N PHE A 135 -2.23 18.55 3.62
CA PHE A 135 -1.12 18.03 2.83
C PHE A 135 0.04 19.04 2.80
N TYR A 136 1.26 18.59 3.12
CA TYR A 136 2.48 19.42 3.03
C TYR A 136 3.25 19.14 1.75
N TYR A 137 3.62 17.88 1.51
CA TYR A 137 4.25 17.44 0.27
C TYR A 137 4.10 15.92 0.09
N GLY A 138 4.43 15.44 -1.10
CA GLY A 138 4.51 14.02 -1.38
C GLY A 138 5.49 13.70 -2.51
N VAL A 139 5.90 12.43 -2.58
CA VAL A 139 6.82 11.92 -3.60
C VAL A 139 6.17 10.71 -4.27
N VAL A 140 6.01 10.79 -5.59
CA VAL A 140 5.46 9.71 -6.40
C VAL A 140 6.59 8.78 -6.83
N ARG A 141 6.37 7.47 -6.66
CA ARG A 141 7.26 6.43 -7.16
C ARG A 141 6.52 5.46 -8.06
N LYS A 142 7.08 5.19 -9.24
CA LYS A 142 6.68 4.05 -10.07
C LYS A 142 7.33 2.78 -9.53
N ARG A 143 6.58 1.68 -9.48
CA ARG A 143 7.05 0.37 -9.01
C ARG A 143 7.15 -0.56 -10.22
N TYR A 144 8.35 -1.02 -10.53
CA TYR A 144 8.61 -1.89 -11.68
C TYR A 144 8.47 -3.35 -11.31
N ALA A 145 8.97 -3.74 -10.13
CA ALA A 145 8.85 -5.09 -9.60
C ALA A 145 8.56 -5.04 -8.10
N SER A 146 7.66 -5.89 -7.63
CA SER A 146 7.24 -5.98 -6.23
C SER A 146 7.34 -7.41 -5.73
N GLU A 147 7.91 -7.66 -4.55
CA GLU A 147 7.94 -8.96 -3.87
C GLU A 147 7.49 -8.80 -2.41
N GLY A 148 6.54 -9.64 -1.96
CA GLY A 148 5.99 -9.55 -0.60
C GLY A 148 5.44 -8.17 -0.21
N GLY A 149 4.95 -7.38 -1.18
CA GLY A 149 4.50 -6.00 -0.98
C GLY A 149 5.62 -4.94 -0.94
N MET A 150 6.89 -5.33 -0.98
CA MET A 150 8.04 -4.43 -1.10
C MET A 150 8.40 -4.21 -2.57
N ALA A 151 8.71 -2.97 -2.97
CA ALA A 151 9.23 -2.73 -4.32
C ALA A 151 10.72 -3.11 -4.37
N LEU A 152 11.07 -4.07 -5.23
CA LEU A 152 12.44 -4.45 -5.53
C LEU A 152 13.10 -3.43 -6.44
N GLU A 153 12.35 -2.95 -7.43
CA GLU A 153 12.75 -1.88 -8.33
C GLU A 153 11.70 -0.78 -8.33
N ALA A 154 12.12 0.45 -8.08
CA ALA A 154 11.26 1.62 -8.11
C ALA A 154 12.01 2.88 -8.56
N GLU A 155 11.26 3.85 -9.07
CA GLU A 155 11.78 5.12 -9.58
C GLU A 155 10.96 6.29 -9.07
N VAL A 156 11.62 7.36 -8.66
CA VAL A 156 10.96 8.65 -8.36
C VAL A 156 10.59 9.33 -9.66
N ILE A 157 9.29 9.55 -9.88
CA ILE A 157 8.77 10.16 -11.10
C ILE A 157 8.02 11.45 -10.79
N LYS A 158 7.87 12.31 -11.80
CA LYS A 158 6.97 13.45 -11.74
C LYS A 158 5.63 13.07 -12.36
N ASP A 159 4.59 13.02 -11.55
CA ASP A 159 3.20 12.82 -11.99
C ASP A 159 2.29 13.66 -11.10
N ASP A 160 1.97 14.86 -11.59
CA ASP A 160 1.20 15.85 -10.83
C ASP A 160 -0.25 15.38 -10.60
N ASN A 161 -0.83 14.60 -11.53
CA ASN A 161 -2.18 14.04 -11.38
C ASN A 161 -2.26 13.03 -10.22
N LEU A 162 -1.25 12.16 -10.09
CA LEU A 162 -1.16 11.23 -8.97
C LEU A 162 -0.96 11.98 -7.64
N LEU A 163 -0.16 13.05 -7.64
CA LEU A 163 0.07 13.87 -6.46
C LEU A 163 -1.20 14.61 -6.01
N GLU A 164 -1.98 15.16 -6.95
CA GLU A 164 -3.29 15.77 -6.68
C GLU A 164 -4.28 14.76 -6.11
N LEU A 165 -4.30 13.53 -6.65
CA LEU A 165 -5.11 12.45 -6.09
C LEU A 165 -4.70 12.14 -4.64
N ALA A 166 -3.40 12.05 -4.35
CA ALA A 166 -2.90 11.85 -3.00
C ALA A 166 -3.29 12.99 -2.05
N GLN A 167 -3.23 14.25 -2.51
CA GLN A 167 -3.66 15.41 -1.74
C GLN A 167 -5.15 15.33 -1.38
N ARG A 168 -6.01 14.94 -2.33
CA ARG A 168 -7.44 14.71 -2.08
C ARG A 168 -7.68 13.59 -1.08
N VAL A 169 -6.97 12.47 -1.21
CA VAL A 169 -7.05 11.34 -0.27
C VAL A 169 -6.68 11.78 1.14
N VAL A 170 -5.55 12.49 1.30
CA VAL A 170 -5.11 13.05 2.58
C VAL A 170 -6.18 13.94 3.19
N LYS A 171 -6.72 14.88 2.39
CA LYS A 171 -7.76 15.81 2.85
C LYS A 171 -9.02 15.10 3.33
N TYR A 172 -9.56 14.20 2.54
CA TYR A 172 -10.87 13.59 2.82
C TYR A 172 -10.81 12.49 3.89
N LEU A 173 -9.70 11.76 3.98
CA LEU A 173 -9.49 10.75 5.02
C LEU A 173 -8.86 11.33 6.29
N ARG A 174 -8.51 12.62 6.29
CA ARG A 174 -7.82 13.32 7.39
C ARG A 174 -6.54 12.60 7.83
N LEU A 175 -5.74 12.17 6.86
CA LEU A 175 -4.47 11.50 7.14
C LEU A 175 -3.49 12.46 7.84
N SER A 176 -2.69 11.90 8.75
CA SER A 176 -1.63 12.58 9.48
C SER A 176 -0.30 11.85 9.36
N TYR A 177 0.77 12.63 9.42
CA TYR A 177 2.17 12.25 9.28
C TYR A 177 2.50 11.50 7.99
N ILE A 178 3.34 10.48 8.08
CA ILE A 178 3.88 9.74 6.93
C ILE A 178 2.88 8.66 6.53
N ASN A 179 2.42 8.73 5.28
CA ASN A 179 1.52 7.74 4.70
C ASN A 179 2.07 7.25 3.36
N ASN A 180 1.77 6.01 3.03
CA ASN A 180 2.10 5.41 1.73
C ASN A 180 0.80 4.98 1.03
N ILE A 181 0.41 5.72 0.00
CA ILE A 181 -0.77 5.46 -0.82
C ILE A 181 -0.33 4.62 -2.01
N GLN A 182 -0.86 3.40 -2.16
CA GLN A 182 -0.54 2.55 -3.30
C GLN A 182 -1.68 2.56 -4.31
N ILE A 183 -1.30 2.70 -5.57
CA ILE A 183 -2.19 2.87 -6.70
C ILE A 183 -1.76 1.91 -7.81
N LYS A 184 -2.73 1.35 -8.53
CA LYS A 184 -2.48 0.67 -9.80
C LYS A 184 -3.46 1.18 -10.83
N ARG A 185 -3.03 1.31 -12.08
CA ARG A 185 -3.90 1.74 -13.18
C ARG A 185 -4.71 0.57 -13.70
N ASP A 186 -5.95 0.83 -14.10
CA ASP A 186 -6.74 -0.14 -14.87
C ASP A 186 -6.27 -0.21 -16.34
N LYS A 187 -6.91 -1.06 -17.14
CA LYS A 187 -6.61 -1.21 -18.57
C LYS A 187 -6.80 0.06 -19.42
N LYS A 188 -7.56 1.04 -18.91
CA LYS A 188 -7.77 2.35 -19.55
C LYS A 188 -6.80 3.41 -19.04
N GLY A 189 -5.87 3.04 -18.15
CA GLY A 189 -4.92 3.95 -17.54
C GLY A 189 -5.47 4.75 -16.35
N ILE A 190 -6.69 4.46 -15.88
CA ILE A 190 -7.31 5.20 -14.76
C ILE A 190 -6.67 4.71 -13.44
N PRO A 191 -6.10 5.61 -12.61
CA PRO A 191 -5.50 5.23 -11.35
C PRO A 191 -6.57 4.81 -10.32
N LYS A 192 -6.39 3.65 -9.67
CA LYS A 192 -7.24 3.16 -8.58
C LYS A 192 -6.43 3.01 -7.30
N ILE A 193 -6.96 3.48 -6.18
CA ILE A 193 -6.31 3.35 -4.87
C ILE A 193 -6.48 1.92 -4.36
N MET A 194 -5.38 1.19 -4.22
CA MET A 194 -5.39 -0.22 -3.80
C MET A 194 -5.33 -0.36 -2.28
N GLU A 195 -4.43 0.38 -1.65
CA GLU A 195 -4.21 0.37 -0.21
C GLU A 195 -3.59 1.68 0.27
N ILE A 196 -3.75 1.98 1.55
CA ILE A 196 -3.09 3.10 2.21
C ILE A 196 -2.45 2.53 3.48
N ASN A 197 -1.14 2.70 3.60
CA ASN A 197 -0.39 2.30 4.78
C ASN A 197 -0.03 3.56 5.58
N PRO A 198 -0.67 3.82 6.73
CA PRO A 198 -0.45 5.02 7.54
C PRO A 198 0.81 4.88 8.42
N ARG A 199 1.95 4.58 7.77
CA ARG A 199 3.23 4.31 8.41
C ARG A 199 4.39 4.58 7.45
N ILE A 200 5.61 4.55 7.99
CA ILE A 200 6.84 4.54 7.20
C ILE A 200 6.87 3.30 6.29
N PRO A 201 6.92 3.46 4.95
CA PRO A 201 7.08 2.35 4.03
C PRO A 201 8.56 1.93 3.93
N GLY A 202 8.82 0.65 3.65
CA GLY A 202 10.20 0.14 3.55
C GLY A 202 11.03 0.78 2.43
N THR A 203 10.37 1.36 1.42
CA THR A 203 11.01 2.06 0.31
C THR A 203 11.14 3.57 0.51
N LEU A 204 10.72 4.13 1.67
CA LEU A 204 10.81 5.57 1.98
C LEU A 204 12.21 6.14 1.75
N ILE A 205 13.23 5.33 1.98
CA ILE A 205 14.63 5.69 1.75
C ILE A 205 14.88 6.25 0.33
N LEU A 206 14.18 5.75 -0.69
CA LEU A 206 14.29 6.29 -2.04
C LEU A 206 13.79 7.74 -2.11
N SER A 207 12.68 8.05 -1.45
CA SER A 207 12.12 9.40 -1.37
C SER A 207 13.03 10.34 -0.59
N ILE A 208 13.65 9.85 0.49
CA ILE A 208 14.69 10.57 1.26
C ILE A 208 15.91 10.87 0.39
N LYS A 209 16.45 9.87 -0.31
CA LYS A 209 17.59 10.05 -1.23
C LYS A 209 17.27 10.95 -2.41
N ALA A 210 15.99 11.11 -2.77
CA ALA A 210 15.55 12.06 -3.78
C ALA A 210 15.46 13.51 -3.27
N GLY A 211 15.63 13.75 -1.97
CA GLY A 211 15.67 15.09 -1.37
C GLY A 211 14.51 15.42 -0.43
N ALA A 212 13.63 14.46 -0.11
CA ALA A 212 12.49 14.65 0.79
C ALA A 212 12.69 13.91 2.12
N ASP A 213 13.18 14.61 3.15
CA ASP A 213 13.43 13.99 4.47
C ASP A 213 12.16 13.91 5.33
N PHE A 214 11.29 12.98 4.94
CA PHE A 214 10.01 12.72 5.62
C PHE A 214 10.16 12.47 7.12
N ILE A 215 11.24 11.84 7.56
CA ILE A 215 11.44 11.48 8.97
C ILE A 215 11.73 12.74 9.78
N VAL A 216 12.71 13.54 9.36
CA VAL A 216 13.06 14.79 10.03
C VAL A 216 11.87 15.76 10.01
N ASP A 217 11.18 15.88 8.89
CA ASP A 217 10.03 16.77 8.77
C ASP A 217 8.85 16.31 9.62
N ALA A 218 8.57 15.01 9.73
CA ALA A 218 7.53 14.50 10.62
C ALA A 218 7.82 14.80 12.09
N ILE A 219 9.10 14.72 12.50
CA ILE A 219 9.53 15.09 13.86
C ILE A 219 9.35 16.59 14.07
N LYS A 220 9.82 17.44 13.15
CA LYS A 220 9.65 18.90 13.23
C LYS A 220 8.17 19.30 13.28
N LEU A 221 7.33 18.62 12.51
CA LEU A 221 5.88 18.83 12.49
C LEU A 221 5.22 18.42 13.81
N ALA A 222 5.69 17.35 14.45
CA ALA A 222 5.15 16.88 15.73
C ALA A 222 5.50 17.80 16.91
N TYR A 223 6.70 18.39 16.92
CA TYR A 223 7.17 19.21 18.03
C TYR A 223 6.94 20.71 17.86
N ASN A 224 7.05 21.22 16.63
CA ASN A 224 7.13 22.65 16.36
C ASN A 224 6.09 23.13 15.32
N ASP A 225 5.21 22.26 14.82
CA ASP A 225 4.29 22.55 13.72
C ASP A 225 4.96 23.13 12.46
N LYS A 226 6.24 22.79 12.27
CA LYS A 226 7.08 23.25 11.15
C LYS A 226 7.40 22.10 10.21
N VAL A 227 7.38 22.38 8.91
CA VAL A 227 7.81 21.46 7.84
C VAL A 227 8.72 22.23 6.90
N GLU A 228 9.86 21.65 6.55
CA GLU A 228 10.72 22.20 5.50
C GLU A 228 10.33 21.56 4.17
N ILE A 229 9.50 22.26 3.39
CA ILE A 229 9.08 21.75 2.09
C ILE A 229 10.33 21.50 1.22
N PRO A 230 10.50 20.29 0.65
CA PRO A 230 11.64 19.97 -0.20
C PRO A 230 11.75 20.95 -1.37
N LYS A 231 12.88 21.67 -1.46
CA LYS A 231 13.11 22.66 -2.53
C LYS A 231 13.35 22.01 -3.89
N LYS A 232 13.87 20.78 -3.92
CA LYS A 232 14.17 20.04 -5.14
C LYS A 232 14.01 18.54 -4.89
N ILE A 233 13.26 17.88 -5.77
CA ILE A 233 13.15 16.43 -5.82
C ILE A 233 13.93 15.93 -7.04
N ARG A 234 14.77 14.92 -6.84
CA ARG A 234 15.53 14.25 -7.90
C ARG A 234 14.65 13.20 -8.58
N TYR A 235 13.90 13.63 -9.58
CA TYR A 235 13.19 12.72 -10.49
C TYR A 235 14.17 11.88 -11.32
N GLY A 236 13.74 10.68 -11.70
CA GLY A 236 14.55 9.67 -12.38
C GLY A 236 15.46 8.85 -11.46
N LEU A 237 15.52 9.15 -10.16
CA LEU A 237 16.30 8.36 -9.21
C LEU A 237 15.65 6.99 -9.01
N LYS A 238 16.43 5.92 -9.22
CA LYS A 238 16.00 4.53 -9.08
C LYS A 238 16.61 3.87 -7.85
N ILE A 239 15.86 2.92 -7.27
CA ILE A 239 16.39 1.92 -6.34
C ILE A 239 16.25 0.55 -6.98
N ILE A 240 17.29 -0.27 -6.86
CA ILE A 240 17.28 -1.69 -7.18
C ILE A 240 17.76 -2.41 -5.92
N ARG A 241 16.95 -3.31 -5.38
CA ARG A 241 17.27 -4.09 -4.19
C ARG A 241 17.84 -5.44 -4.58
N TYR A 242 18.81 -5.91 -3.82
CA TYR A 242 19.35 -7.26 -3.87
C TYR A 242 19.56 -7.77 -2.45
N TRP A 243 19.55 -9.09 -2.29
CA TRP A 243 19.80 -9.76 -1.02
C TRP A 243 21.27 -10.09 -0.86
N THR A 244 21.79 -9.99 0.36
CA THR A 244 23.16 -10.40 0.72
C THR A 244 23.14 -11.17 2.03
N GLY A 245 24.12 -12.06 2.22
CA GLY A 245 24.26 -12.86 3.43
C GLY A 245 25.22 -12.21 4.43
N VAL A 246 24.92 -12.35 5.71
CA VAL A 246 25.86 -12.08 6.81
C VAL A 246 26.12 -13.42 7.49
N PHE A 247 27.39 -13.85 7.52
CA PHE A 247 27.81 -15.11 8.12
C PHE A 247 28.38 -14.83 9.50
N VAL A 248 27.92 -15.59 10.48
CA VAL A 248 28.22 -15.37 11.90
C VAL A 248 28.42 -16.72 12.58
N SER A 249 29.39 -16.80 13.48
CA SER A 249 29.69 -17.96 14.32
C SER A 249 29.17 -17.77 15.74
N GLU A 250 29.18 -18.82 16.57
CA GLU A 250 28.78 -18.73 17.99
C GLU A 250 29.63 -17.71 18.78
N GLU A 251 30.88 -17.48 18.38
CA GLU A 251 31.78 -16.49 19.01
C GLU A 251 31.34 -15.05 18.73
N ASP A 252 30.55 -14.81 17.67
CA ASP A 252 30.09 -13.50 17.25
C ASP A 252 28.76 -13.08 17.92
N GLU A 253 28.13 -13.94 18.73
CA GLU A 253 26.73 -13.77 19.20
C GLU A 253 26.47 -12.46 19.95
N ALA A 254 27.43 -11.96 20.74
CA ALA A 254 27.30 -10.69 21.44
C ALA A 254 27.16 -9.49 20.48
N SER A 255 27.74 -9.58 19.28
CA SER A 255 27.68 -8.58 18.20
C SER A 255 26.44 -8.73 17.30
N ILE A 256 25.77 -9.90 17.31
CA ILE A 256 24.62 -10.23 16.43
C ILE A 256 23.33 -9.53 16.87
N ILE A 257 23.15 -9.28 18.16
CA ILE A 257 21.93 -8.68 18.72
C ILE A 257 21.66 -7.29 18.10
N ASP A 258 22.70 -6.56 17.71
CA ASP A 258 22.56 -5.23 17.11
C ASP A 258 22.23 -5.25 15.62
N LEU A 259 22.66 -6.27 14.87
CA LEU A 259 22.33 -6.41 13.44
C LEU A 259 20.89 -6.84 13.22
N ARG A 260 20.36 -7.76 14.04
CA ARG A 260 18.95 -8.19 13.98
C ARG A 260 17.94 -7.09 14.33
N LYS A 261 18.37 -6.03 15.01
CA LYS A 261 17.53 -4.87 15.33
C LYS A 261 17.46 -3.82 14.19
N GLN A 262 18.33 -3.94 13.19
CA GLN A 262 18.45 -2.97 12.09
C GLN A 262 17.85 -3.45 10.75
N THR A 263 17.42 -4.71 10.66
CA THR A 263 16.79 -5.33 9.48
C THR A 263 15.29 -5.53 9.70
#